data_AF-A0A8C9WX11-F1
#
_entry.id   AF-A0A8C9WX11-F1
#
_cell.length_a   1.000
_cell.length_b   1.000
_cell.length_c   1.000
_cell.angle_alpha   90.00
_cell.angle_beta   90.00
_cell.angle_gamma   90.00
#
_symmetry.space_group_name_H-M   'P 1'
#
loop_
_entity.id
_entity.type
_entity.pdbx_description
1 polymer ?
#
loop_
_entity_poly.entity_id
_entity_poly.type
_entity_poly.pdbx_seq_one_letter_code
_entity_poly.pdbx_strand_id
1 'polypeptide(L)'
;MDMKVAFVIACLCTLAITSTEAGIPKCCITTKMNIPVALLLKVQRWDIQQSSGACDIPALILYVKERKKPICAHPKVKRTLMVLQRMSKQNKNLCKM
;
A
#
# COMPACT_ATOMS: atom_id res chain seq x y z
N MET A 1 4.22 -33.90 -32.17
CA MET A 1 4.58 -32.89 -31.14
C MET A 1 5.04 -33.63 -29.90
N ASP A 2 6.31 -33.53 -29.54
CA ASP A 2 6.84 -34.13 -28.32
C ASP A 2 6.11 -33.60 -27.07
N MET A 3 5.53 -34.50 -26.28
CA MET A 3 4.83 -34.17 -25.02
C MET A 3 5.70 -33.30 -24.08
N LYS A 4 7.02 -33.53 -24.10
CA LYS A 4 8.01 -32.71 -23.38
C LYS A 4 8.05 -31.26 -23.87
N VAL A 5 8.03 -31.05 -25.19
CA VAL A 5 8.06 -29.71 -25.79
C VAL A 5 6.77 -28.96 -25.48
N ALA A 6 5.62 -29.64 -25.55
CA ALA A 6 4.33 -29.06 -25.17
C ALA A 6 4.30 -28.62 -23.69
N PHE A 7 4.87 -29.42 -22.79
CA PHE A 7 4.94 -29.09 -21.36
C PHE A 7 5.83 -27.87 -21.08
N VAL A 8 7.01 -27.81 -21.72
CA VAL A 8 7.93 -26.67 -21.58
C VAL A 8 7.29 -25.38 -22.09
N ILE A 9 6.60 -25.43 -23.23
CA ILE A 9 5.89 -24.28 -23.79
C ILE A 9 4.77 -23.83 -22.83
N ALA A 10 3.97 -24.77 -22.31
CA ALA A 10 2.91 -24.44 -21.36
C ALA A 10 3.45 -23.79 -20.08
N CYS A 11 4.55 -24.30 -19.52
CA CYS A 11 5.20 -23.72 -18.35
C CYS A 11 5.78 -22.32 -18.62
N LEU A 12 6.37 -22.08 -19.79
CA LEU A 12 6.88 -20.76 -20.16
C LEU A 12 5.75 -19.75 -20.31
N CYS A 13 4.62 -20.15 -20.90
CA CYS A 13 3.44 -19.30 -21.05
C CYS A 13 2.83 -18.92 -19.70
N THR A 14 2.72 -19.87 -18.76
CA THR A 14 2.17 -19.57 -17.43
C THR A 14 3.07 -18.61 -16.65
N LEU A 15 4.39 -18.79 -16.70
CA LEU A 15 5.36 -17.88 -16.06
C LEU A 15 5.35 -16.46 -16.67
N ALA A 16 5.19 -16.36 -17.99
CA ALA A 16 5.06 -15.07 -18.67
C ALA A 16 3.77 -14.33 -18.25
N ILE A 17 2.65 -15.06 -18.11
CA ILE A 17 1.37 -14.48 -17.68
C ILE A 17 1.44 -14.00 -16.23
N THR A 18 2.07 -14.75 -15.31
CA THR A 18 2.25 -14.31 -13.91
C THR A 18 3.19 -13.13 -13.76
N SER A 19 4.12 -12.93 -14.71
CA SER A 19 5.02 -11.78 -14.73
C SER A 19 4.37 -10.51 -15.30
N THR A 20 3.16 -10.66 -15.88
CA THR A 20 2.36 -9.57 -16.44
C THR A 20 1.30 -9.10 -15.43
N GLU A 21 1.66 -8.96 -14.16
CA GLU A 21 1.00 -7.96 -13.32
C GLU A 21 1.43 -6.59 -13.86
N ALA A 22 0.75 -6.16 -14.93
CA ALA A 22 1.01 -4.95 -15.67
C ALA A 22 1.35 -3.80 -14.71
N GLY A 23 2.57 -3.26 -14.85
CA GLY A 23 3.14 -2.21 -14.03
C GLY A 23 2.46 -0.86 -14.22
N ILE A 24 1.14 -0.82 -14.08
CA ILE A 24 0.39 0.43 -13.93
C ILE A 24 0.79 0.98 -12.56
N PRO A 25 1.48 2.13 -12.49
CA PRO A 25 1.77 2.76 -11.22
C PRO A 25 0.43 3.00 -10.52
N LYS A 26 0.27 2.42 -9.33
CA LYS A 26 -0.96 2.55 -8.53
C LYS A 26 -1.04 3.96 -7.95
N CYS A 27 -1.37 4.93 -8.80
CA CYS A 27 -1.47 6.33 -8.43
C CYS A 27 -2.78 6.60 -7.71
N CYS A 28 -2.69 7.37 -6.62
CA CYS A 28 -3.82 8.05 -6.02
C CYS A 28 -4.25 9.22 -6.91
N ILE A 29 -5.50 9.20 -7.37
CA ILE A 29 -6.13 10.30 -8.13
C ILE A 29 -6.90 11.23 -7.18
N THR A 30 -7.38 10.69 -6.05
CA THR A 30 -8.11 11.45 -5.04
C THR A 30 -7.49 11.23 -3.66
N THR A 31 -7.46 12.28 -2.84
CA THR A 31 -6.95 12.21 -1.47
C THR A 31 -8.03 12.53 -0.46
N LYS A 32 -8.10 11.75 0.62
CA LYS A 32 -8.97 12.03 1.75
C LYS A 32 -8.21 12.84 2.80
N MET A 33 -8.77 13.97 3.21
CA MET A 33 -8.20 14.81 4.27
C MET A 33 -8.70 14.40 5.66
N ASN A 34 -9.97 13.97 5.75
CA ASN A 34 -10.59 13.55 7.00
C ASN A 34 -10.61 12.02 7.08
N ILE A 35 -9.68 11.47 7.87
CA ILE A 35 -9.59 10.04 8.12
C ILE A 35 -9.82 9.79 9.62
N PRO A 36 -10.76 8.90 9.99
CA PRO A 36 -11.03 8.60 11.39
C PRO A 36 -9.77 8.13 12.12
N VAL A 37 -9.57 8.63 13.35
CA VAL A 37 -8.41 8.28 14.20
C VAL A 37 -8.32 6.76 14.43
N ALA A 38 -9.46 6.10 14.64
CA ALA A 38 -9.53 4.65 14.79
C ALA A 38 -8.92 3.88 13.61
N LEU A 39 -9.03 4.45 12.40
CA LEU A 39 -8.48 3.87 11.19
C LEU A 39 -6.97 4.16 11.06
N LEU A 40 -6.53 5.36 11.48
CA LEU A 40 -5.10 5.71 11.55
C LEU A 40 -4.33 4.82 12.54
N LEU A 41 -4.95 4.42 13.65
CA LEU A 41 -4.37 3.50 14.63
C LEU A 41 -4.18 2.08 14.08
N LYS A 42 -4.96 1.68 13.06
CA LYS A 42 -4.83 0.38 12.39
C LYS A 42 -3.85 0.38 11.21
N VAL A 43 -3.21 1.52 10.92
CA VAL A 43 -2.22 1.62 9.83
C VAL A 43 -0.98 0.82 10.19
N GLN A 44 -0.62 -0.14 9.34
CA GLN A 44 0.58 -0.96 9.49
C GLN A 44 1.78 -0.35 8.78
N ARG A 45 1.58 0.15 7.56
CA ARG A 45 2.61 0.80 6.75
C ARG A 45 2.02 2.02 6.05
N TRP A 46 2.87 2.97 5.70
CA TRP A 46 2.49 4.12 4.90
C TRP A 46 3.60 4.43 3.89
N ASP A 47 3.20 4.86 2.70
CA ASP A 47 4.10 5.26 1.61
C ASP A 47 3.73 6.68 1.14
N ILE A 48 4.71 7.43 0.64
CA ILE A 48 4.47 8.77 0.07
C ILE A 48 4.55 8.66 -1.44
N GLN A 49 3.46 8.99 -2.10
CA GLN A 49 3.43 9.24 -3.53
C GLN A 49 3.90 10.67 -3.77
N GLN A 50 5.02 10.78 -4.50
CA GLN A 50 5.50 12.06 -5.02
C GLN A 50 4.78 12.37 -6.34
N SER A 51 4.67 13.65 -6.68
CA SER A 51 4.05 14.10 -7.93
C SER A 51 5.01 14.03 -9.14
N SER A 52 5.91 13.05 -9.16
CA SER A 52 6.98 12.96 -10.17
C SER A 52 6.59 11.98 -11.29
N GLY A 53 6.33 12.52 -12.49
CA GLY A 53 6.28 11.80 -13.77
C GLY A 53 5.14 10.80 -13.97
N ALA A 54 5.01 9.81 -13.08
CA ALA A 54 4.04 8.73 -13.16
C ALA A 54 2.70 9.06 -12.48
N CYS A 55 2.70 9.94 -11.48
CA CYS A 55 1.51 10.38 -10.77
C CYS A 55 1.50 11.91 -10.63
N ASP A 56 0.36 12.55 -10.86
CA ASP A 56 0.28 14.03 -10.93
C ASP A 56 0.11 14.71 -9.57
N ILE A 57 -0.41 13.99 -8.57
CA ILE A 57 -0.70 14.56 -7.25
C ILE A 57 0.13 13.92 -6.13
N PRO A 58 0.57 14.71 -5.12
CA PRO A 58 1.20 14.16 -3.93
C PRO A 58 0.14 13.51 -3.03
N ALA A 59 0.36 12.26 -2.63
CA ALA A 59 -0.57 11.52 -1.80
C ALA A 59 0.16 10.71 -0.72
N LEU A 60 -0.52 10.51 0.41
CA LEU A 60 -0.07 9.60 1.47
C LEU A 60 -0.88 8.31 1.35
N ILE A 61 -0.21 7.21 1.02
CA ILE A 61 -0.83 5.90 0.86
C ILE A 61 -0.79 5.16 2.20
N LEU A 62 -1.95 4.85 2.77
CA LEU A 62 -2.08 4.19 4.06
C LEU A 62 -2.51 2.73 3.89
N TYR A 63 -1.71 1.81 4.41
CA TYR A 63 -2.02 0.38 4.42
C TYR A 63 -2.56 0.01 5.79
N VAL A 64 -3.85 -0.31 5.83
CA VAL A 64 -4.57 -0.56 7.07
C VAL A 64 -4.74 -2.06 7.25
N LYS A 65 -4.52 -2.54 8.49
CA LYS A 65 -4.83 -3.91 8.88
C LYS A 65 -6.28 -4.23 8.52
N GLU A 66 -6.55 -5.45 8.05
CA GLU A 66 -7.88 -5.92 7.62
C GLU A 66 -8.43 -5.28 6.33
N ARG A 67 -7.67 -4.43 5.62
CA ARG A 67 -8.07 -3.91 4.29
C ARG A 67 -7.12 -4.34 3.19
N LYS A 68 -7.69 -4.93 2.13
CA LYS A 68 -6.94 -5.29 0.91
C LYS A 68 -6.53 -4.08 0.06
N LYS A 69 -7.32 -3.00 0.11
CA LYS A 69 -7.05 -1.76 -0.65
C LYS A 69 -6.44 -0.68 0.26
N PRO A 70 -5.32 -0.05 -0.13
CA PRO A 70 -4.77 1.06 0.61
C PRO A 70 -5.68 2.29 0.50
N ILE A 71 -5.52 3.22 1.44
CA ILE A 71 -6.28 4.47 1.49
C ILE A 71 -5.39 5.63 1.08
N CYS A 72 -5.83 6.37 0.06
CA CYS A 72 -5.19 7.60 -0.37
C CYS A 72 -5.60 8.76 0.54
N ALA A 73 -4.63 9.31 1.26
CA ALA A 73 -4.78 10.41 2.20
C ALA A 73 -4.03 11.64 1.70
N HIS A 74 -4.43 12.82 2.16
CA HIS A 74 -3.67 14.03 1.90
C HIS A 74 -2.35 14.00 2.69
N PRO A 75 -1.21 14.42 2.12
CA PRO A 75 0.08 14.49 2.83
C PRO A 75 0.06 15.20 4.20
N LYS A 76 -0.90 16.12 4.43
CA LYS A 76 -1.09 16.80 5.72
C LYS A 76 -1.43 15.84 6.87
N VAL A 77 -2.10 14.72 6.59
CA VAL A 77 -2.49 13.69 7.57
C VAL A 77 -1.27 12.97 8.15
N LYS A 78 -0.10 13.04 7.48
CA LYS A 78 1.14 12.40 7.91
C LYS A 78 1.55 12.81 9.33
N ARG A 79 1.40 14.09 9.68
CA ARG A 79 1.76 14.59 11.02
C ARG A 79 0.91 13.93 12.10
N THR A 80 -0.41 13.89 11.90
CA THR A 80 -1.36 13.25 12.81
C THR A 80 -1.07 11.76 12.95
N LEU A 81 -0.78 11.07 11.84
CA LEU A 81 -0.42 9.66 11.84
C LEU A 81 0.82 9.39 12.71
N MET A 82 1.89 10.19 12.57
CA MET A 82 3.12 10.02 13.35
C MET A 82 2.88 10.18 14.85
N VAL A 83 2.09 11.18 15.25
CA VAL A 83 1.75 11.41 16.66
C VAL A 83 0.99 10.22 17.23
N LEU A 84 -0.05 9.75 16.53
CA LEU A 84 -0.84 8.60 16.94
C LEU A 84 0.00 7.31 17.04
N GLN A 85 0.91 7.08 16.09
CA GLN A 85 1.81 5.93 16.11
C GLN A 85 2.78 5.98 17.31
N ARG A 86 3.31 7.16 17.66
CA ARG A 86 4.13 7.35 18.87
C ARG A 86 3.34 7.04 20.14
N MET A 87 2.14 7.60 20.27
CA MET A 87 1.29 7.36 21.44
C MET A 87 0.89 5.89 21.58
N SER A 88 0.53 5.23 20.47
CA SER A 88 0.20 3.80 20.47
C SER A 88 1.40 2.93 20.88
N LYS A 89 2.62 3.29 20.44
CA LYS A 89 3.85 2.59 20.86
C LYS A 89 4.13 2.79 22.35
N GLN A 90 3.93 3.99 22.89
CA GLN A 90 4.09 4.28 24.32
C GLN A 90 3.07 3.52 25.17
N ASN A 91 1.78 3.51 24.80
CA ASN A 91 0.75 2.77 25.53
C ASN A 91 1.00 1.25 25.53
N LYS A 92 1.52 0.68 24.43
CA LYS A 92 1.91 -0.73 24.41
C LYS A 92 3.08 -1.05 25.33
N ASN A 93 3.96 -0.09 25.58
CA ASN A 93 5.06 -0.25 26.52
C ASN A 93 4.58 -0.05 27.97
N LEU A 94 3.61 0.84 28.20
CA LEU A 94 3.03 1.09 29.52
C LEU A 94 2.16 -0.09 30.00
N CYS A 95 1.36 -0.71 29.12
CA CYS A 95 0.58 -1.91 29.45
C CYS A 95 1.42 -3.20 29.56
N LYS A 96 2.75 -3.10 29.46
CA LYS A 96 3.69 -4.23 29.56
C LYS A 96 4.48 -4.25 30.88
N MET A 97 4.20 -3.28 31.75
CA MET A 97 4.76 -3.13 33.10
C MET A 97 3.74 -3.63 34.12
#